data_AF-L7FM91-F1
#
_entry.id   AF-L7FM91-F1
#
_cell.length_a   1.000
_cell.length_b   1.000
_cell.length_c   1.000
_cell.angle_alpha   90.00
_cell.angle_beta   90.00
_cell.angle_gamma   90.00
#
_symmetry.space_group_name_H-M   'P 1'
#
loop_
_entity.id
_entity.type
_entity.pdbx_description
1 polymer ?
#
loop_
_entity_poly.entity_id
_entity_poly.type
_entity_poly.pdbx_seq_one_letter_code
_entity_poly.pdbx_strand_id
1 'polypeptide(L)'
;MLKKCKREDGNYEFDKPNFKNLNKIFEVTQFPRYSIQEMTKNIHLTNQDVYGYVTAFFILFRKEVCYYYGCPTCKISVEETAHKCKHCNRDKINPIKYFKLIATIQDSSNQQESVILFDDVLDDLFGKTTDKMVAMQTNDTDDFYNCLKAKTCVLFKMDLKGKQELYKDSYRTAFILRKVSKPLYKVKQKYFIKQFVYILRQLPDFNKYILAFSLYLIISKHK
;
A
#
# COMPACT_ATOMS: atom_id res chain seq x y z
N MET A 1 17.84 -19.16 6.67
CA MET A 1 17.61 -20.50 7.28
C MET A 1 17.32 -20.29 8.76
N LEU A 2 16.08 -20.44 9.23
CA LEU A 2 15.76 -20.40 10.67
C LEU A 2 15.62 -21.85 11.16
N LYS A 3 16.45 -22.24 12.13
CA LYS A 3 16.41 -23.55 12.78
C LYS A 3 15.02 -23.74 13.41
N LYS A 4 14.42 -24.92 13.17
CA LYS A 4 13.13 -25.33 13.70
C LYS A 4 13.21 -25.43 15.23
N CYS A 5 12.48 -24.61 15.97
CA CYS A 5 12.17 -24.90 17.37
C CYS A 5 10.90 -25.75 17.41
N LYS A 6 11.05 -27.07 17.47
CA LYS A 6 10.00 -28.00 17.91
C LYS A 6 10.35 -28.40 19.34
N ARG A 7 9.38 -28.30 20.26
CA ARG A 7 9.45 -29.00 21.53
C ARG A 7 9.02 -30.46 21.32
N GLU A 8 9.52 -31.34 22.18
CA GLU A 8 9.30 -32.80 22.12
C GLU A 8 7.84 -33.21 22.41
N ASP A 9 7.02 -32.29 22.96
CA ASP A 9 5.59 -32.49 23.24
C ASP A 9 4.67 -32.18 22.04
N GLY A 10 5.24 -31.80 20.88
CA GLY A 10 4.47 -31.47 19.68
C GLY A 10 3.84 -30.06 19.68
N ASN A 11 4.06 -29.26 20.72
CA ASN A 11 3.56 -27.88 20.77
C ASN A 11 4.55 -26.90 20.13
N TYR A 12 4.03 -26.00 19.29
CA TYR A 12 4.80 -24.89 18.72
C TYR A 12 4.81 -23.73 19.72
N GLU A 13 5.97 -23.43 20.28
CA GLU A 13 6.16 -22.18 21.02
C GLU A 13 6.32 -21.05 19.99
N PHE A 14 5.30 -20.21 19.88
CA PHE A 14 5.43 -18.95 19.15
C PHE A 14 6.26 -18.01 20.01
N ASP A 15 7.29 -17.39 19.42
CA ASP A 15 7.92 -16.23 20.04
C ASP A 15 6.81 -15.25 20.44
N LYS A 16 6.68 -14.99 21.74
CA LYS A 16 5.73 -13.99 22.25
C LYS A 16 5.99 -12.71 21.46
N PRO A 17 4.97 -12.10 20.82
CA PRO A 17 5.19 -10.85 20.10
C PRO A 17 5.85 -9.86 21.05
N ASN A 18 7.00 -9.31 20.67
CA ASN A 18 7.67 -8.31 21.49
C ASN A 18 6.88 -7.00 21.42
N PHE A 19 5.90 -6.85 22.31
CA PHE A 19 4.99 -5.70 22.37
C PHE A 19 5.67 -4.41 22.88
N LYS A 20 6.97 -4.44 23.24
CA LYS A 20 7.71 -3.25 23.70
C LYS A 20 7.77 -2.13 22.66
N ASN A 21 7.46 -2.40 21.39
CA ASN A 21 7.44 -1.41 20.30
C ASN A 21 6.03 -0.95 19.87
N LEU A 22 4.95 -1.34 20.55
CA LEU A 22 3.60 -0.83 20.22
C LEU A 22 3.57 0.70 20.24
N ASN A 23 4.26 1.34 21.18
CA ASN A 23 4.30 2.80 21.29
C ASN A 23 5.00 3.49 20.10
N LYS A 24 5.87 2.81 19.36
CA LYS A 24 6.44 3.33 18.09
C LYS A 24 5.49 3.18 16.90
N ILE A 25 4.55 2.23 16.96
CA ILE A 25 3.49 2.09 15.93
C ILE A 25 2.53 3.29 15.99
N PHE A 26 2.42 3.91 17.16
CA PHE A 26 1.63 5.11 17.42
C PHE A 26 2.46 6.39 17.42
N GLU A 27 3.65 6.42 16.80
CA GLU A 27 4.29 7.70 16.48
C GLU A 27 3.23 8.59 15.83
N VAL A 28 2.93 9.68 16.54
CA VAL A 28 1.78 10.55 16.31
C VAL A 28 1.88 11.09 14.90
N THR A 29 1.18 10.43 13.99
CA THR A 29 0.95 10.99 12.67
C THR A 29 0.08 12.21 12.89
N GLN A 30 0.49 13.35 12.32
CA GLN A 30 -0.28 14.60 12.37
C GLN A 30 -1.69 14.45 11.78
N PHE A 31 -1.96 13.35 11.06
CA PHE A 31 -3.21 13.07 10.40
C PHE A 31 -4.11 12.11 11.19
N PRO A 32 -5.44 12.28 11.11
CA PRO A 32 -6.41 11.37 11.71
C PRO A 32 -6.35 9.97 11.09
N ARG A 33 -6.74 8.97 11.88
CA ARG A 33 -6.93 7.60 11.39
C ARG A 33 -8.27 7.50 10.66
N TYR A 34 -8.27 6.84 9.52
CA TYR A 34 -9.50 6.41 8.85
C TYR A 34 -9.46 4.92 8.51
N SER A 35 -10.64 4.33 8.36
CA SER A 35 -10.84 3.25 7.40
C SER A 35 -10.91 3.80 5.98
N ILE A 36 -10.68 2.94 4.99
CA ILE A 36 -10.84 3.29 3.57
C ILE A 36 -12.26 3.80 3.32
N GLN A 37 -13.26 3.13 3.88
CA GLN A 37 -14.66 3.51 3.74
C GLN A 37 -14.96 4.91 4.30
N GLU A 38 -14.47 5.23 5.50
CA GLU A 38 -14.65 6.56 6.11
C GLU A 38 -13.94 7.65 5.31
N MET A 39 -12.71 7.37 4.86
CA MET A 39 -11.95 8.33 4.06
C MET A 39 -12.66 8.62 2.73
N THR A 40 -13.13 7.58 2.03
CA THR A 40 -13.95 7.71 0.82
C THR A 40 -15.19 8.55 1.08
N LYS A 41 -15.93 8.28 2.16
CA LYS A 41 -17.11 9.08 2.53
C LYS A 41 -16.77 10.56 2.72
N ASN A 42 -15.68 10.87 3.43
CA ASN A 42 -15.26 12.24 3.69
C ASN A 42 -14.85 12.99 2.42
N ILE A 43 -14.21 12.30 1.47
CA ILE A 43 -13.87 12.88 0.15
C ILE A 43 -15.13 13.32 -0.59
N HIS A 44 -16.17 12.48 -0.60
CA HIS A 44 -17.44 12.80 -1.28
C HIS A 44 -18.25 13.89 -0.57
N LEU A 45 -18.19 13.97 0.76
CA LEU A 45 -18.94 14.97 1.53
C LEU A 45 -18.31 16.37 1.42
N THR A 46 -16.98 16.45 1.43
CA THR A 46 -16.28 17.73 1.49
C THR A 46 -15.95 18.29 0.11
N ASN A 47 -15.88 17.45 -0.93
CA ASN A 47 -15.31 17.79 -2.24
C ASN A 47 -13.92 18.44 -2.14
N GLN A 48 -13.19 18.16 -1.05
CA GLN A 48 -11.85 18.65 -0.78
C GLN A 48 -10.87 17.49 -0.65
N ASP A 49 -9.58 17.81 -0.70
CA ASP A 49 -8.52 16.85 -0.40
C ASP A 49 -8.63 16.40 1.07
N VAL A 50 -8.74 15.10 1.30
CA VAL A 50 -8.75 14.50 2.63
C VAL A 50 -7.38 13.89 2.90
N TYR A 51 -6.80 14.24 4.05
CA TYR A 51 -5.52 13.69 4.50
C TYR A 51 -5.73 12.85 5.77
N GLY A 52 -5.16 11.66 5.78
CA GLY A 52 -5.36 10.68 6.83
C GLY A 52 -4.34 9.57 6.76
N TYR A 53 -4.30 8.72 7.77
CA TYR A 53 -3.61 7.44 7.66
C TYR A 53 -4.60 6.28 7.75
N VAL A 54 -4.32 5.23 6.97
CA VAL A 54 -5.06 3.98 6.94
C VAL A 54 -4.11 2.84 7.30
N THR A 55 -4.59 1.85 8.06
CA THR A 55 -3.84 0.61 8.29
C THR A 55 -4.35 -0.46 7.33
N ALA A 56 -3.57 -0.79 6.31
CA ALA A 56 -4.00 -1.64 5.20
C ALA A 56 -2.91 -2.60 4.72
N PHE A 57 -3.32 -3.60 3.94
CA PHE A 57 -2.44 -4.50 3.20
C PHE A 57 -2.42 -4.11 1.74
N PHE A 58 -1.25 -4.22 1.09
CA PHE A 58 -1.22 -4.31 -0.38
C PHE A 58 -1.75 -5.67 -0.82
N ILE A 59 -2.76 -5.68 -1.68
CA ILE A 59 -3.36 -6.89 -2.27
C ILE A 59 -2.72 -7.20 -3.62
N LEU A 60 -2.53 -6.17 -4.43
CA LEU A 60 -2.02 -6.32 -5.79
C LEU A 60 -1.22 -5.08 -6.18
N PHE A 61 -0.09 -5.28 -6.85
CA PHE A 61 0.60 -4.21 -7.56
C PHE A 61 0.35 -4.40 -9.06
N ARG A 62 -0.06 -3.36 -9.77
CA ARG A 62 -0.21 -3.41 -11.22
C ARG A 62 1.18 -3.53 -11.86
N LYS A 63 1.33 -4.45 -12.81
CA LYS A 63 2.62 -4.78 -13.44
C LYS A 63 2.93 -3.96 -14.69
N GLU A 64 2.08 -2.98 -14.99
CA GLU A 64 2.27 -2.02 -16.08
C GLU A 64 3.57 -1.23 -15.89
N VAL A 65 3.99 -0.52 -16.94
CA VAL A 65 5.16 0.37 -16.89
C VAL A 65 5.03 1.31 -15.68
N CYS A 66 5.98 1.22 -14.75
CA CYS A 66 5.90 1.88 -13.45
C CYS A 66 6.61 3.23 -13.42
N TYR A 67 6.76 3.86 -14.59
CA TYR A 67 7.39 5.16 -14.73
C TYR A 67 6.72 5.99 -15.81
N TYR A 68 6.97 7.29 -15.76
CA TYR A 68 6.59 8.23 -16.80
C TYR A 68 7.73 9.22 -17.03
N TYR A 69 7.82 9.76 -18.24
CA TYR A 69 8.74 10.86 -18.52
C TYR A 69 8.13 12.16 -17.99
N GLY A 70 8.88 12.90 -17.18
CA GLY A 70 8.43 14.15 -16.59
C GLY A 70 9.44 15.27 -16.80
N CYS A 71 8.93 16.50 -16.72
CA CYS A 71 9.77 17.69 -16.71
C CYS A 71 10.72 17.66 -15.48
N PRO A 72 12.03 17.90 -15.64
CA PRO A 72 12.98 17.97 -14.53
C PRO A 72 12.63 19.01 -13.45
N THR A 73 11.88 20.04 -13.84
CA THR A 73 11.52 21.14 -12.94
C THR A 73 10.22 20.88 -12.19
N CYS A 74 9.12 20.63 -12.91
CA CYS A 74 7.79 20.56 -12.31
C CYS A 74 7.27 19.12 -12.16
N LYS A 75 8.05 18.11 -12.58
CA LYS A 75 7.70 16.67 -12.52
C LYS A 75 6.42 16.26 -13.25
N ILE A 76 5.79 17.17 -13.99
CA ILE A 76 4.59 16.87 -14.78
C ILE A 76 4.98 16.06 -16.01
N SER A 77 4.11 15.11 -16.35
CA SER A 77 4.30 14.21 -17.49
C SER A 77 4.52 15.00 -18.79
N VAL A 78 5.51 14.57 -19.53
CA VAL A 78 5.85 15.04 -20.88
C VAL A 78 6.18 13.83 -21.75
N GLU A 79 6.27 14.01 -23.06
CA GLU A 79 6.76 12.97 -23.96
C GLU A 79 8.26 12.75 -23.76
N GLU A 80 8.76 11.55 -24.07
CA GLU A 80 10.18 11.19 -23.94
C GLU A 80 11.09 12.14 -24.73
N THR A 81 10.66 12.52 -25.93
CA THR A 81 11.38 13.40 -26.85
C THR A 81 10.97 14.88 -26.69
N ALA A 82 10.23 15.23 -25.64
CA ALA A 82 9.77 16.60 -25.46
C ALA A 82 10.94 17.54 -25.15
N HIS A 83 11.11 18.57 -25.98
CA HIS A 83 12.07 19.66 -25.72
C HIS A 83 11.45 20.86 -25.00
N LYS A 84 10.13 20.88 -24.81
CA LYS A 84 9.41 21.96 -24.13
C LYS A 84 8.38 21.41 -23.15
N CYS A 85 8.36 21.94 -21.93
CA CYS A 85 7.29 21.66 -20.97
C CYS A 85 6.16 22.68 -21.15
N LYS A 86 4.95 22.23 -21.53
CA LYS A 86 3.77 23.09 -21.67
C LYS A 86 3.31 23.71 -20.35
N HIS A 87 3.52 23.02 -19.22
CA HIS A 87 3.06 23.47 -17.92
C HIS A 87 3.90 24.63 -17.36
N CYS A 88 5.23 24.50 -17.34
CA CYS A 88 6.11 25.55 -16.83
C CYS A 88 6.69 26.44 -17.94
N ASN A 89 6.25 26.26 -19.18
CA ASN A 89 6.68 26.97 -20.39
C ASN A 89 8.22 27.06 -20.57
N ARG A 90 8.96 26.04 -20.13
CA ARG A 90 10.42 25.98 -20.28
C ARG A 90 10.78 25.25 -21.56
N ASP A 91 11.67 25.86 -22.35
CA ASP A 91 12.30 25.26 -23.51
C ASP A 91 13.58 24.50 -23.11
N LYS A 92 14.09 23.66 -24.02
CA LYS A 92 15.30 22.84 -23.87
C LYS A 92 15.29 21.94 -22.63
N ILE A 93 14.14 21.35 -22.31
CA ILE A 93 14.07 20.34 -21.25
C ILE A 93 14.67 19.01 -21.74
N ASN A 94 15.23 18.23 -20.81
CA ASN A 94 15.59 16.84 -21.02
C ASN A 94 14.72 15.98 -20.08
N PRO A 95 13.67 15.32 -20.58
CA PRO A 95 12.74 14.56 -19.74
C PRO A 95 13.44 13.49 -18.90
N ILE A 96 13.02 13.37 -17.64
CA ILE A 96 13.56 12.37 -16.69
C ILE A 96 12.46 11.37 -16.35
N LYS A 97 12.84 10.11 -16.11
CA LYS A 97 11.91 9.08 -15.67
C LYS A 97 11.57 9.28 -14.18
N TYR A 98 10.29 9.44 -13.89
CA TYR A 98 9.75 9.44 -12.53
C TYR A 98 8.94 8.17 -12.30
N PHE A 99 8.96 7.65 -11.08
CA PHE A 99 8.23 6.46 -10.68
C PHE A 99 6.74 6.76 -10.50
N LYS A 100 5.91 5.86 -11.02
CA LYS A 100 4.48 5.85 -10.79
C LYS A 100 3.98 4.42 -10.83
N LEU A 101 3.56 3.90 -9.68
CA LEU A 101 2.99 2.56 -9.57
C LEU A 101 1.58 2.65 -9.01
N ILE A 102 0.67 1.83 -9.52
CA ILE A 102 -0.67 1.68 -8.97
C ILE A 102 -0.73 0.36 -8.21
N ALA A 103 -1.24 0.41 -6.99
CA ALA A 103 -1.48 -0.77 -6.17
C ALA A 103 -2.93 -0.79 -5.67
N THR A 104 -3.44 -1.97 -5.35
CA THR A 104 -4.70 -2.15 -4.63
C THR A 104 -4.39 -2.38 -3.16
N ILE A 105 -5.03 -1.62 -2.29
CA ILE A 105 -4.96 -1.77 -0.85
C ILE A 105 -6.31 -2.23 -0.29
N GLN A 106 -6.28 -2.93 0.84
CA GLN A 106 -7.47 -3.35 1.58
C GLN A 106 -7.23 -3.20 3.07
N ASP A 107 -8.21 -2.65 3.78
CA ASP A 107 -8.21 -2.51 5.23
C ASP A 107 -9.29 -3.40 5.89
N SER A 108 -9.52 -3.18 7.18
CA SER A 108 -10.52 -3.92 7.96
C SER A 108 -11.98 -3.63 7.59
N SER A 109 -12.27 -2.58 6.82
CA SER A 109 -13.64 -2.32 6.33
C SER A 109 -14.01 -3.20 5.13
N ASN A 110 -13.10 -4.08 4.69
CA ASN A 110 -13.22 -4.91 3.49
C ASN A 110 -13.36 -4.11 2.18
N GLN A 111 -13.13 -2.80 2.21
CA GLN A 111 -13.11 -1.99 1.00
C GLN A 111 -11.73 -2.13 0.34
N GLN A 112 -11.74 -2.31 -0.98
CA GLN A 112 -10.53 -2.33 -1.80
C GLN A 112 -10.45 -1.04 -2.59
N GLU A 113 -9.29 -0.38 -2.57
CA GLU A 113 -9.08 0.84 -3.33
C GLU A 113 -7.76 0.84 -4.08
N SER A 114 -7.76 1.51 -5.23
CA SER A 114 -6.54 1.77 -5.97
C SER A 114 -5.82 2.97 -5.39
N VAL A 115 -4.53 2.81 -5.08
CA VAL A 115 -3.65 3.86 -4.59
C VAL A 115 -2.49 4.06 -5.57
N ILE A 116 -2.12 5.32 -5.79
CA ILE A 116 -0.99 5.73 -6.62
C ILE A 116 0.22 5.96 -5.73
N LEU A 117 1.36 5.38 -6.11
CA LEU A 117 2.65 5.49 -5.46
C LEU A 117 3.59 6.26 -6.38
N PHE A 118 4.21 7.32 -5.86
CA PHE A 118 5.24 8.11 -6.56
C PHE A 118 6.62 7.86 -5.96
N ASP A 119 7.65 8.50 -6.51
CA ASP A 119 9.06 8.39 -6.11
C ASP A 119 9.27 8.53 -4.60
N ASP A 120 8.53 9.43 -3.96
CA ASP A 120 8.69 9.78 -2.55
C ASP A 120 8.46 8.59 -1.60
N VAL A 121 7.72 7.57 -2.02
CA VAL A 121 7.43 6.38 -1.19
C VAL A 121 8.31 5.17 -1.52
N LEU A 122 9.19 5.29 -2.52
CA LEU A 122 10.01 4.17 -2.97
C LEU A 122 11.02 3.72 -1.93
N ASP A 123 11.72 4.66 -1.30
CA ASP A 123 12.75 4.32 -0.32
C ASP A 123 12.12 3.68 0.92
N ASP A 124 11.04 4.28 1.44
CA ASP A 124 10.28 3.76 2.58
C ASP A 124 9.70 2.37 2.31
N LEU A 125 9.16 2.13 1.11
CA LEU A 125 8.49 0.87 0.78
C LEU A 125 9.45 -0.22 0.30
N PHE A 126 10.35 0.10 -0.63
CA PHE A 126 11.20 -0.85 -1.35
C PHE A 126 12.68 -0.73 -1.01
N GLY A 127 13.14 0.39 -0.42
CA GLY A 127 14.56 0.66 -0.19
C GLY A 127 15.36 0.78 -1.50
N LYS A 128 14.73 1.32 -2.54
CA LYS A 128 15.28 1.44 -3.91
C LYS A 128 14.93 2.81 -4.47
N THR A 129 15.79 3.32 -5.36
CA THR A 129 15.54 4.57 -6.11
C THR A 129 14.70 4.32 -7.36
N THR A 130 14.17 5.38 -7.96
CA THR A 130 13.46 5.33 -9.26
C THR A 130 14.31 4.63 -10.32
N ASP A 131 15.58 5.04 -10.49
CA ASP A 131 16.48 4.45 -11.47
C ASP A 131 16.66 2.94 -11.28
N LYS A 132 16.79 2.48 -10.03
CA LYS A 132 16.91 1.04 -9.72
C LYS A 132 15.63 0.29 -10.07
N MET A 133 14.46 0.84 -9.71
CA MET A 133 13.18 0.20 -10.01
C MET A 133 12.91 0.13 -11.51
N VAL A 134 13.23 1.19 -12.25
CA VAL A 134 13.12 1.23 -13.72
C VAL A 134 14.08 0.23 -14.36
N ALA A 135 15.35 0.21 -13.94
CA ALA A 135 16.33 -0.73 -14.45
C ALA A 135 15.91 -2.19 -14.20
N MET A 136 15.35 -2.49 -13.03
CA MET A 136 14.80 -3.81 -12.73
C MET A 136 13.63 -4.14 -13.67
N GLN A 137 12.65 -3.23 -13.85
CA GLN A 137 11.52 -3.50 -14.75
C GLN A 137 11.96 -3.79 -16.19
N THR A 138 12.99 -3.09 -16.68
CA THR A 138 13.49 -3.24 -18.06
C THR A 138 14.44 -4.43 -18.24
N ASN A 139 15.33 -4.70 -17.30
CA ASN A 139 16.44 -5.65 -17.48
C ASN A 139 16.27 -6.96 -16.70
N ASP A 140 15.53 -6.94 -15.59
CA ASP A 140 15.31 -8.09 -14.69
C ASP A 140 13.88 -8.07 -14.14
N THR A 141 12.94 -8.37 -15.03
CA THR A 141 11.51 -8.28 -14.74
C THR A 141 11.09 -9.24 -13.61
N ASP A 142 11.79 -10.36 -13.44
CA ASP A 142 11.52 -11.31 -12.36
C ASP A 142 11.91 -10.74 -10.99
N ASP A 143 13.09 -10.12 -10.86
CA ASP A 143 13.46 -9.44 -9.61
C ASP A 143 12.51 -8.28 -9.30
N PHE A 144 12.07 -7.54 -10.33
CA PHE A 144 11.03 -6.52 -10.18
C PHE A 144 9.72 -7.09 -9.61
N TYR A 145 9.20 -8.18 -10.19
CA TYR A 145 7.98 -8.80 -9.69
C TYR A 145 8.13 -9.44 -8.31
N ASN A 146 9.29 -10.02 -8.01
CA ASN A 146 9.58 -10.56 -6.68
C ASN A 146 9.65 -9.45 -5.62
N CYS A 147 10.22 -8.30 -5.97
CA CYS A 147 10.24 -7.10 -5.12
C CYS A 147 8.82 -6.64 -4.77
N LEU A 148 7.92 -6.54 -5.75
CA LEU A 148 6.51 -6.18 -5.53
C LEU A 148 5.79 -7.23 -4.67
N LYS A 149 5.92 -8.51 -5.03
CA LYS A 149 5.29 -9.63 -4.32
C LYS A 149 5.71 -9.70 -2.85
N ALA A 150 6.95 -9.33 -2.53
CA ALA A 150 7.45 -9.30 -1.16
C ALA A 150 6.74 -8.26 -0.27
N LYS A 151 6.04 -7.28 -0.85
CA LYS A 151 5.25 -6.27 -0.13
C LYS A 151 3.76 -6.59 -0.09
N THR A 152 3.30 -7.56 -0.87
CA THR A 152 1.91 -8.04 -0.86
C THR A 152 1.58 -8.77 0.44
N CYS A 153 0.37 -8.61 0.94
CA CYS A 153 -0.12 -9.20 2.21
C CYS A 153 0.70 -8.81 3.45
N VAL A 154 1.43 -7.69 3.40
CA VAL A 154 2.14 -7.11 4.54
C VAL A 154 1.33 -5.91 5.06
N LEU A 155 1.15 -5.83 6.39
CA LEU A 155 0.37 -4.76 7.00
C LEU A 155 1.23 -3.51 7.20
N PHE A 156 0.73 -2.38 6.72
CA PHE A 156 1.39 -1.08 6.86
C PHE A 156 0.44 -0.04 7.44
N LYS A 157 1.00 0.96 8.12
CA LYS A 157 0.39 2.28 8.28
C LYS A 157 0.73 3.11 7.04
N MET A 158 -0.29 3.57 6.34
CA MET A 158 -0.19 4.26 5.05
C MET A 158 -0.77 5.66 5.20
N ASP A 159 0.05 6.68 5.02
CA ASP A 159 -0.43 8.06 4.97
C ASP A 159 -0.96 8.34 3.57
N LEU A 160 -2.25 8.62 3.46
CA LEU A 160 -2.97 8.79 2.22
C LEU A 160 -3.43 10.24 2.05
N LYS A 161 -3.37 10.70 0.80
CA LYS A 161 -4.15 11.83 0.30
C LYS A 161 -5.26 11.27 -0.57
N GLY A 162 -6.51 11.51 -0.20
CA GLY A 162 -7.68 11.21 -1.01
C GLY A 162 -8.22 12.48 -1.65
N LYS A 163 -8.64 12.41 -2.91
CA LYS A 163 -9.25 13.53 -3.62
C LYS A 163 -10.26 13.04 -4.66
N GLN A 164 -11.18 13.92 -5.06
CA GLN A 164 -11.94 13.70 -6.28
C GLN A 164 -11.16 14.20 -7.49
N GLU A 165 -11.09 13.37 -8.53
CA GLU A 165 -10.54 13.74 -9.83
C GLU A 165 -11.63 13.65 -10.89
N LEU A 166 -11.74 14.67 -11.73
CA LEU A 166 -12.56 14.62 -12.93
C LEU A 166 -11.76 13.92 -14.03
N TYR A 167 -12.26 12.78 -14.50
CA TYR A 167 -11.67 12.02 -15.60
C TYR A 167 -12.74 11.69 -16.63
N LYS A 168 -12.57 12.19 -17.87
CA LYS A 168 -13.51 11.98 -19.00
C LYS A 168 -14.97 12.14 -18.55
N ASP A 169 -15.28 13.29 -17.96
CA ASP A 169 -16.64 13.69 -17.52
C ASP A 169 -17.21 12.89 -16.34
N SER A 170 -16.40 12.06 -15.68
CA SER A 170 -16.78 11.32 -14.47
C SER A 170 -15.89 11.69 -13.28
N TYR A 171 -16.49 12.00 -12.13
CA TYR A 171 -15.74 12.13 -10.89
C TYR A 171 -15.34 10.75 -10.38
N ARG A 172 -14.09 10.61 -9.98
CA ARG A 172 -13.51 9.39 -9.43
C ARG A 172 -12.74 9.73 -8.17
N THR A 173 -12.81 8.87 -7.17
CA THR A 173 -11.96 9.00 -6.00
C THR A 173 -10.57 8.48 -6.35
N ALA A 174 -9.54 9.29 -6.09
CA ALA A 174 -8.15 8.93 -6.25
C ALA A 174 -7.44 8.97 -4.89
N PHE A 175 -6.71 7.89 -4.57
CA PHE A 175 -5.84 7.83 -3.41
C PHE A 175 -4.39 7.92 -3.84
N ILE A 176 -3.61 8.75 -3.14
CA ILE A 176 -2.17 8.90 -3.33
C ILE A 176 -1.49 8.52 -2.02
N LEU A 177 -0.58 7.53 -2.08
CA LEU A 177 0.27 7.17 -0.96
C LEU A 177 1.36 8.22 -0.81
N ARG A 178 1.39 8.89 0.33
CA ARG A 178 2.36 9.93 0.65
C ARG A 178 3.54 9.41 1.46
N LYS A 179 3.27 8.47 2.36
CA LYS A 179 4.27 7.88 3.25
C LYS A 179 3.79 6.50 3.67
N VAL A 180 4.74 5.61 3.92
CA VAL A 180 4.45 4.27 4.45
C VAL A 180 5.37 3.97 5.63
N SER A 181 4.81 3.45 6.71
CA SER A 181 5.59 3.00 7.85
C SER A 181 6.42 1.76 7.51
N LYS A 182 7.37 1.40 8.37
CA LYS A 182 7.91 0.04 8.39
C LYS A 182 6.77 -0.99 8.57
N PRO A 183 6.89 -2.21 8.02
CA PRO A 183 5.91 -3.27 8.20
C PRO A 183 5.50 -3.43 9.66
N LEU A 184 4.20 -3.31 9.97
CA LEU A 184 3.70 -3.53 11.32
C LEU A 184 3.76 -5.01 11.67
N TYR A 185 3.40 -5.86 10.70
CA TYR A 185 3.50 -7.31 10.79
C TYR A 185 3.75 -7.91 9.41
N LYS A 186 4.69 -8.86 9.31
CA LYS A 186 4.85 -9.72 8.13
C LYS A 186 4.00 -10.97 8.31
N VAL A 187 2.79 -10.98 7.75
CA VAL A 187 1.96 -12.18 7.76
C VAL A 187 2.49 -13.12 6.68
N LYS A 188 3.12 -14.24 7.07
CA LYS A 188 3.47 -15.29 6.11
C LYS A 188 2.16 -15.91 5.60
N GLN A 189 1.92 -15.91 4.29
CA GLN A 189 0.67 -16.38 3.65
C GLN A 189 0.14 -17.72 4.20
N LYS A 190 1.02 -18.68 4.54
CA LYS A 190 0.64 -19.99 5.10
C LYS A 190 -0.05 -19.92 6.48
N TYR A 191 0.07 -18.80 7.18
CA TYR A 191 -0.47 -18.60 8.53
C TYR A 191 -1.56 -17.53 8.58
N PHE A 192 -1.97 -16.96 7.43
CA PHE A 192 -2.95 -15.88 7.37
C PHE A 192 -4.20 -16.21 8.18
N ILE A 193 -4.79 -17.39 8.02
CA ILE A 193 -6.00 -17.80 8.78
C ILE A 193 -5.71 -17.90 10.29
N LYS A 194 -4.58 -18.45 10.72
CA LYS A 194 -4.28 -18.67 12.15
C LYS A 194 -3.84 -17.39 12.87
N GLN A 195 -3.05 -16.54 12.21
CA GLN A 195 -2.58 -15.27 12.74
C GLN A 195 -3.68 -14.22 12.74
N PHE A 196 -4.56 -14.23 11.73
CA PHE A 196 -5.74 -13.35 11.69
C PHE A 196 -6.74 -13.69 12.80
N VAL A 197 -6.99 -14.98 13.08
CA VAL A 197 -7.78 -15.42 14.25
C VAL A 197 -7.15 -14.98 15.58
N TYR A 198 -5.83 -15.01 15.70
CA TYR A 198 -5.13 -14.54 16.90
C TYR A 198 -5.24 -13.02 17.09
N ILE A 199 -5.13 -12.24 16.01
CA ILE A 199 -5.27 -10.77 16.03
C ILE A 199 -6.72 -10.36 16.32
N LEU A 200 -7.71 -11.03 15.73
CA LEU A 200 -9.12 -10.76 15.99
C LEU A 200 -9.48 -10.98 17.46
N ARG A 201 -8.89 -11.99 18.13
CA ARG A 201 -9.08 -12.26 19.57
C ARG A 201 -8.57 -11.16 20.50
N GLN A 202 -7.70 -10.28 20.02
CA GLN A 202 -7.11 -9.18 20.80
C GLN A 202 -7.89 -7.87 20.64
N LEU A 203 -8.94 -7.84 19.80
CA LEU A 203 -9.81 -6.68 19.63
C LEU A 203 -11.02 -6.78 20.60
N PRO A 204 -11.44 -5.66 21.23
CA PRO A 204 -12.49 -5.66 22.26
C PRO A 204 -13.88 -6.10 21.75
N ASP A 205 -14.10 -6.14 20.43
CA ASP A 205 -15.38 -6.50 19.78
C ASP A 205 -15.31 -7.80 18.96
N PHE A 206 -14.57 -8.80 19.43
CA PHE A 206 -14.33 -10.09 18.75
C PHE A 206 -15.60 -10.74 18.17
N ASN A 207 -16.74 -10.66 18.87
CA ASN A 207 -17.98 -11.32 18.47
C ASN A 207 -18.60 -10.75 17.18
N LYS A 208 -18.38 -9.48 16.83
CA LYS A 208 -18.89 -8.90 15.56
C LYS A 208 -18.13 -9.41 14.34
N TYR A 209 -16.83 -9.70 14.48
CA TYR A 209 -15.97 -10.10 13.37
C TYR A 209 -16.05 -11.60 13.03
N ILE A 210 -16.54 -12.44 13.97
CA ILE A 210 -16.74 -13.88 13.75
C ILE A 210 -17.85 -14.14 12.73
N LEU A 211 -18.95 -13.39 12.77
CA LEU A 211 -20.09 -13.61 11.87
C LEU A 211 -19.75 -13.27 10.41
N ALA A 212 -19.03 -12.17 10.19
CA ALA A 212 -18.57 -11.77 8.85
C ALA A 212 -17.56 -12.78 8.26
N PHE A 213 -16.70 -13.35 9.10
CA PHE A 213 -15.69 -14.32 8.67
C PHE A 213 -16.26 -15.72 8.44
N SER A 214 -17.23 -16.15 9.25
CA SER A 214 -17.98 -17.39 9.06
C SER A 214 -18.69 -17.39 7.71
N LEU A 215 -19.33 -16.27 7.36
CA LEU A 215 -20.04 -16.13 6.08
C LEU A 215 -19.08 -16.15 4.88
N TYR A 216 -17.92 -15.49 4.99
CA TYR A 216 -16.89 -15.50 3.94
C TYR A 216 -16.31 -16.90 3.70
N LEU A 217 -16.03 -17.66 4.77
CA LEU A 217 -15.51 -19.02 4.65
C LEU A 217 -16.53 -19.99 4.03
N ILE A 218 -17.82 -19.84 4.36
CA ILE A 218 -18.89 -20.63 3.75
C ILE A 218 -18.99 -20.33 2.24
N ILE A 219 -18.96 -19.05 1.86
CA ILE A 219 -19.03 -18.64 0.44
C ILE A 219 -17.81 -19.12 -0.35
N SER A 220 -16.61 -19.09 0.26
CA SER A 220 -15.37 -19.52 -0.40
C SER A 220 -15.20 -21.04 -0.57
N LYS A 221 -16.00 -21.85 0.14
CA LYS A 221 -16.01 -23.32 -0.02
C LYS A 221 -17.02 -23.83 -1.06
N HIS A 222 -17.87 -22.94 -1.58
CA HIS A 222 -18.90 -23.27 -2.56
C HIS A 222 -18.67 -22.61 -3.94
N LYS A 223 -17.44 -22.18 -4.22
CA LYS A 223 -16.93 -21.79 -5.54
C LYS A 223 -15.62 -22.53 -5.80
#